data_AF-A0A924P4W5-F1
#
_entry.id   AF-A0A924P4W5-F1
#
_cell.length_a   1.000
_cell.length_b   1.000
_cell.length_c   1.000
_cell.angle_alpha   90.00
_cell.angle_beta   90.00
_cell.angle_gamma   90.00
#
_symmetry.space_group_name_H-M   'P 1'
#
loop_
_entity.id
_entity.type
_entity.pdbx_description
1 polymer ?
#
loop_
_entity_poly.entity_id
_entity_poly.type
_entity_poly.pdbx_seq_one_letter_code
_entity_poly.pdbx_strand_id
1 'polypeptide(L)' 'MKKILTVLVCIIIVQLAKAQVQKGSLFLGGSLSIGSNSYESFSTTNKNSSWSISPQVGKAIDLNKIIGMQIFIGGNLEES' A
#
# COMPACT_ATOMS: atom_id res chain seq x y z
N MET A 1 8.57 8.95 -41.02
CA MET A 1 7.61 8.44 -40.01
C MET A 1 8.11 7.16 -39.32
N LYS A 2 8.49 6.09 -40.05
CA LYS A 2 8.97 4.82 -39.44
C LYS A 2 10.17 4.99 -38.48
N LYS A 3 11.17 5.82 -38.81
CA LYS A 3 12.35 6.05 -37.97
C LYS A 3 12.02 6.73 -36.62
N ILE A 4 11.07 7.67 -36.61
CA ILE A 4 10.61 8.34 -35.38
C ILE A 4 9.85 7.35 -34.48
N LEU A 5 9.01 6.48 -35.07
CA LEU A 5 8.32 5.44 -34.33
C LEU A 5 9.30 4.46 -33.68
N THR A 6 10.36 4.04 -34.40
CA THR A 6 11.39 3.15 -33.86
C THR A 6 12.13 3.78 -32.68
N VAL A 7 12.49 5.06 -32.76
CA VAL A 7 13.16 5.78 -31.67
C VAL A 7 12.25 5.89 -30.44
N LEU A 8 10.96 6.21 -30.64
CA LEU A 8 9.98 6.29 -29.56
C LEU A 8 9.84 4.96 -28.82
N VAL A 9 9.76 3.86 -29.57
CA VAL A 9 9.69 2.50 -29.02
C VAL A 9 10.94 2.16 -28.21
N CYS A 10 12.14 2.48 -28.72
CA CYS A 10 13.39 2.26 -27.98
C CYS A 10 13.44 3.04 -26.66
N ILE A 11 12.96 4.29 -26.64
CA ILE A 11 12.91 5.11 -25.42
C ILE A 11 11.99 4.48 -24.38
N ILE A 12 10.80 4.00 -24.79
CA ILE A 12 9.84 3.37 -23.87
C ILE A 12 10.43 2.08 -23.26
N ILE A 13 11.09 1.25 -24.05
CA ILE A 13 11.69 -0.02 -23.59
C ILE A 13 12.81 0.24 -22.55
N VAL A 14 13.65 1.25 -22.76
CA VAL A 14 14.72 1.61 -21.82
C VAL A 14 14.17 2.10 -20.48
N GLN A 15 13.07 2.86 -20.50
CA GLN A 15 12.42 3.35 -19.28
C GLN A 15 11.81 2.20 -18.47
N LEU A 16 11.18 1.22 -19.15
CA LEU A 16 10.63 0.02 -18.52
C LEU A 16 11.73 -0.86 -17.91
N ALA A 17 12.90 -0.96 -18.55
CA ALA A 17 14.04 -1.69 -17.99
C ALA A 17 14.61 -1.06 -16.72
N LYS A 18 14.59 0.28 -16.60
CA LYS A 18 15.08 0.99 -15.41
C LYS A 18 14.07 1.09 -14.26
N ALA A 19 12.78 0.89 -14.54
CA ALA A 19 11.71 0.85 -13.53
C ALA A 19 11.68 -0.46 -12.73
N GLN A 20 12.52 -1.44 -13.09
CA GLN A 20 12.66 -2.65 -12.29
C GLN A 20 13.16 -2.30 -10.88
N VAL A 21 12.50 -2.89 -9.87
CA VAL A 21 12.91 -2.80 -8.47
C VAL A 21 14.35 -3.28 -8.35
N GLN A 22 15.28 -2.32 -8.17
CA GLN A 22 16.69 -2.65 -8.04
C GLN A 22 16.94 -3.28 -6.68
N LYS A 23 17.81 -4.29 -6.63
CA LYS A 23 18.30 -4.85 -5.38
C LYS A 23 18.86 -3.74 -4.51
N GLY A 24 18.43 -3.70 -3.25
CA GLY A 24 18.77 -2.66 -2.29
C GLY A 24 17.78 -1.51 -2.20
N SER A 25 16.81 -1.40 -3.11
CA SER A 25 15.76 -0.38 -3.05
C SER A 25 14.98 -0.49 -1.74
N LEU A 26 14.75 0.66 -1.10
CA LEU A 26 13.97 0.75 0.12
C LEU A 26 12.52 1.10 -0.21
N PHE A 27 11.58 0.43 0.43
CA PHE A 27 10.15 0.62 0.27
C PHE A 27 9.58 1.12 1.58
N LEU A 28 8.83 2.21 1.53
CA LEU A 28 7.98 2.68 2.61
C LEU A 28 6.54 2.67 2.12
N GLY A 29 5.63 2.31 3.02
CA GLY A 29 4.21 2.45 2.77
C GLY A 29 3.40 2.12 4.01
N GLY A 30 2.16 1.72 3.79
CA GLY A 30 1.31 1.18 4.83
C GLY A 30 -0.15 1.24 4.43
N SER A 31 -1.02 0.86 5.34
CA SER A 31 -2.46 1.03 5.21
C SER A 31 -3.04 1.81 6.38
N LEU A 32 -4.13 2.51 6.10
CA LEU A 32 -5.01 3.11 7.09
C LEU A 32 -6.40 2.53 6.87
N SER A 33 -6.99 1.96 7.91
CA SER A 33 -8.34 1.43 7.89
C SER A 33 -9.17 2.16 8.93
N ILE A 34 -10.35 2.63 8.53
CA ILE A 34 -11.35 3.24 9.40
C ILE A 34 -12.66 2.51 9.11
N GLY A 35 -13.30 1.98 10.15
CA GLY A 35 -14.57 1.28 10.07
C GLY A 35 -15.53 1.81 11.12
N SER A 36 -16.83 1.84 10.78
CA SER A 36 -17.88 2.14 11.74
C SER A 36 -18.99 1.11 11.58
N ASN A 37 -19.33 0.44 12.68
CA ASN A 37 -20.47 -0.47 12.72
C ASN A 37 -21.53 0.10 13.67
N SER A 38 -22.76 0.21 13.17
CA SER A 38 -23.94 0.56 13.94
C SER A 38 -24.81 -0.69 14.11
N TYR A 39 -25.14 -1.02 15.35
CA TYR A 39 -26.07 -2.10 15.67
C TYR A 39 -27.28 -1.51 16.40
N GLU A 40 -28.47 -1.78 15.88
CA GLU A 40 -29.74 -1.40 16.52
C GLU A 40 -30.32 -2.58 17.29
N SER A 41 -30.53 -2.40 18.60
CA SER A 41 -31.15 -3.40 19.46
C SER A 41 -32.28 -2.76 20.25
N PHE A 42 -33.54 -3.06 19.89
CA PHE A 42 -34.85 -2.80 20.53
C PHE A 42 -35.16 -1.38 21.09
N SER A 43 -34.17 -0.62 21.57
CA SER A 43 -34.24 0.77 22.04
C SER A 43 -32.86 1.45 22.19
N THR A 44 -31.75 0.79 21.86
CA THR A 44 -30.38 1.32 21.94
C THR A 44 -29.68 1.22 20.58
N THR A 45 -29.13 2.33 20.11
CA THR A 45 -28.21 2.38 18.97
C THR A 45 -26.78 2.34 19.51
N ASN A 46 -26.09 1.21 19.36
CA ASN A 46 -24.68 1.12 19.70
C ASN A 46 -23.83 1.44 18.47
N LYS A 47 -22.93 2.41 18.60
CA LYS A 47 -22.00 2.79 17.55
C LYS A 47 -20.58 2.43 17.97
N ASN A 48 -19.98 1.51 17.23
CA ASN A 48 -18.56 1.17 17.41
C ASN A 48 -17.76 1.68 16.21
N SER A 49 -16.75 2.50 16.47
CA SER A 49 -15.84 2.99 15.45
C SER A 49 -14.46 2.37 15.67
N SER A 50 -13.89 1.73 14.66
CA SER A 50 -12.56 1.13 14.72
C SER A 50 -11.62 1.84 13.76
N TRP A 51 -10.35 1.94 14.15
CA TRP A 51 -9.30 2.46 13.30
C TRP A 51 -8.03 1.62 13.46
N SER A 52 -7.28 1.49 12.38
CA SER A 52 -5.95 0.89 12.42
C SER A 52 -5.02 1.52 11.40
N ILE A 53 -3.75 1.64 11.79
CA ILE A 53 -2.66 2.08 10.95
C ILE A 53 -1.60 0.99 10.92
N SER A 54 -1.16 0.64 9.71
CA SER A 54 -0.20 -0.43 9.48
C SER A 54 0.97 0.05 8.63
N PRO A 55 1.92 0.84 9.18
CA PRO A 55 3.10 1.25 8.42
C PRO A 55 3.96 0.03 8.09
N GLN A 56 4.53 0.03 6.89
CA GLN A 56 5.41 -1.03 6.39
C GLN A 56 6.71 -0.43 5.86
N VAL A 57 7.82 -1.12 6.16
CA VAL A 57 9.14 -0.83 5.59
C VAL A 57 9.70 -2.11 5.00
N GLY A 58 10.25 -2.03 3.80
CA GLY A 58 10.82 -3.18 3.09
C GLY A 58 12.10 -2.82 2.37
N LYS A 59 12.91 -3.83 2.06
CA LYS A 59 14.12 -3.73 1.25
C LYS A 59 14.10 -4.81 0.19
N ALA A 60 14.34 -4.43 -1.06
CA ALA A 60 14.55 -5.39 -2.14
C ALA A 60 15.86 -6.14 -1.90
N ILE A 61 15.78 -7.46 -1.77
CA ILE A 61 16.96 -8.34 -1.62
C ILE A 61 17.39 -8.94 -2.95
N ASP A 62 16.47 -9.00 -3.91
CA ASP A 62 16.71 -9.50 -5.26
C ASP A 62 15.63 -8.98 -6.23
N LEU A 63 15.79 -9.28 -7.51
CA LEU A 63 14.78 -9.01 -8.53
C LEU A 63 13.45 -9.68 -8.11
N ASN A 64 12.38 -8.88 -7.97
CA ASN A 64 11.06 -9.33 -7.53
C ASN A 64 10.98 -9.92 -6.11
N LYS A 65 12.00 -9.75 -5.27
CA LYS A 65 11.99 -10.20 -3.87
C LYS A 65 12.23 -9.05 -2.92
N ILE A 66 11.25 -8.81 -2.05
CA ILE A 66 11.29 -7.78 -1.02
C ILE A 66 11.09 -8.46 0.32
N ILE A 67 11.95 -8.15 1.29
CA ILE A 67 11.74 -8.51 2.69
C ILE A 67 11.40 -7.25 3.46
N GLY A 68 10.51 -7.33 4.43
CA GLY A 68 10.09 -6.16 5.18
C GLY A 68 9.44 -6.48 6.50
N MET A 69 9.14 -5.42 7.23
CA MET A 69 8.45 -5.43 8.49
C MET A 69 7.20 -4.56 8.36
N GLN A 70 6.09 -5.07 8.87
CA GLN A 70 4.86 -4.33 9.03
C GLN A 70 4.58 -4.19 10.53
N ILE A 71 4.29 -2.98 10.95
CA ILE A 71 3.87 -2.68 12.32
C ILE A 71 2.36 -2.51 12.28
N PHE A 72 1.63 -3.07 13.24
CA PHE A 72 0.17 -2.93 13.33
C PHE A 72 -0.20 -2.18 14.60
N ILE A 73 -0.97 -1.10 14.47
CA ILE A 73 -1.47 -0.29 15.59
C ILE A 73 -2.95 -0.03 15.30
N GLY A 74 -3.83 -0.26 16.27
CA GLY A 74 -5.26 0.03 16.09
C GLY A 74 -6.02 0.05 17.40
N GLY A 75 -7.21 0.66 17.37
CA GLY A 75 -8.08 0.83 18.52
C GLY A 75 -9.56 0.83 18.14
N ASN A 76 -10.41 0.56 19.13
CA ASN A 76 -11.85 0.71 19.04
C ASN A 76 -12.28 1.90 19.90
N LEU A 77 -13.25 2.65 19.40
CA LEU A 77 -13.94 3.73 20.08
C LEU A 77 -15.40 3.29 20.19
N GLU A 78 -15.78 2.88 21.40
CA GLU A 78 -17.16 2.58 21.74
C GLU A 78 -17.82 3.87 22.23
N GLU A 79 -18.84 4.34 21.52
CA GLU A 79 -19.71 5.42 21.97
C GLU A 79 -21.00 4.77 22.52
N SER A 80 -21.19 4.85 23.85
CA SER A 80 -22.43 4.46 24.57
C SER A 80 -23.31 5.67 24.84
#